data_AF-A0ABD0NVC4-F1
#
_entry.id   AF-A0ABD0NVC4-F1
#
_cell.length_a   1.000
_cell.length_b   1.000
_cell.length_c   1.000
_cell.angle_alpha   90.00
_cell.angle_beta   90.00
_cell.angle_gamma   90.00
#
_symmetry.space_group_name_H-M   'P 1'
#
loop_
_entity.id
_entity.type
_entity.pdbx_description
1 polymer ?
#
loop_
_entity_poly.entity_id
_entity_poly.type
_entity_poly.pdbx_seq_one_letter_code
_entity_poly.pdbx_strand_id
1 'polypeptide(L)' 'AQVDLFASPETFHCQLFYSLTEGTLGMDALAHSWLRGLHKYVFPPVSLLAQTLCKIREDEEEVLLVAPYWPTPT' A
#
# COMPACT_ATOMS: atom_id res chain seq x y z
N ALA A 1 7.43 0.58 9.55
CA ALA A 1 6.88 1.52 8.55
C ALA A 1 6.09 2.62 9.26
N GLN A 2 5.74 3.71 8.57
CA GLN A 2 5.04 4.88 9.12
C GLN A 2 3.69 5.13 8.43
N VAL A 3 3.54 4.68 7.18
CA VAL A 3 2.31 4.80 6.40
C VAL A 3 1.85 3.41 5.96
N ASP A 4 0.58 3.07 6.20
CA ASP A 4 -0.05 1.83 5.72
C ASP A 4 -0.90 2.13 4.47
N LEU A 5 -0.48 1.61 3.32
CA LEU A 5 -1.14 1.92 2.04
C LEU A 5 -2.39 1.08 1.77
N PHE A 6 -2.55 -0.05 2.47
CA PHE A 6 -3.63 -1.00 2.24
C PHE A 6 -4.17 -1.52 3.58
N ALA A 7 -4.95 -0.69 4.27
CA ALA A 7 -5.51 -1.01 5.58
C ALA A 7 -7.03 -0.83 5.64
N SER A 8 -7.61 -1.32 6.73
CA SER A 8 -8.94 -0.94 7.21
C SER A 8 -8.85 -0.31 8.60
N PRO A 9 -9.91 0.35 9.11
CA PRO A 9 -9.94 0.89 10.47
C PRO A 9 -9.68 -0.15 11.57
N GLU A 10 -9.92 -1.43 11.28
CA GLU A 10 -9.75 -2.54 12.23
C GLU A 10 -8.37 -3.20 12.13
N THR A 11 -7.64 -2.99 11.02
CA THR A 11 -6.43 -3.76 10.66
C THR A 11 -5.22 -2.90 10.34
N PHE A 12 -5.29 -1.58 10.54
CA PHE A 12 -4.16 -0.69 10.31
C PHE A 12 -2.97 -1.01 11.21
N HIS A 13 -1.77 -0.97 10.65
CA HIS A 13 -0.53 -1.16 11.41
C HIS A 13 0.18 0.17 11.72
N CYS A 14 -0.23 1.25 11.05
CA CYS A 14 0.36 2.58 11.16
C CYS A 14 -0.71 3.64 11.47
N GLN A 15 -0.36 4.68 12.23
CA GLN A 15 -1.27 5.80 12.51
C GLN A 15 -1.71 6.55 11.24
N LEU A 16 -0.82 6.60 10.24
CA LEU A 16 -1.13 7.16 8.92
C LEU A 16 -1.49 6.01 7.98
N PHE A 17 -2.69 6.02 7.42
CA PHE A 17 -3.13 4.96 6.52
C PHE A 17 -4.19 5.40 5.52
N TYR A 18 -4.23 4.68 4.40
CA TYR A 18 -5.33 4.74 3.44
C TYR A 18 -6.27 3.55 3.63
N SER A 19 -7.56 3.76 3.38
CA SER A 19 -8.60 2.74 3.51
C SER A 19 -9.70 2.96 2.47
N LEU A 20 -10.36 1.90 2.01
CA LEU A 20 -11.52 2.03 1.11
C LEU A 20 -12.79 2.59 1.80
N THR A 21 -12.75 2.84 3.11
CA THR A 21 -13.85 3.43 3.89
C THR A 21 -13.39 4.74 4.55
N GLU A 22 -12.78 4.65 5.71
CA GLU A 22 -12.22 5.79 6.43
C GLU A 22 -10.75 5.54 6.74
N GLY A 23 -9.87 6.39 6.21
CA GLY A 23 -8.43 6.36 6.45
C GLY A 23 -7.92 7.76 6.79
N THR A 24 -6.89 7.84 7.64
CA THR A 24 -6.35 9.12 8.10
C THR A 24 -5.69 9.94 6.99
N LEU A 25 -5.26 9.29 5.90
CA LEU A 25 -4.71 9.95 4.70
C LEU A 25 -5.70 10.04 3.54
N GLY A 26 -6.87 9.40 3.66
CA GLY A 26 -7.90 9.37 2.61
C GLY A 26 -8.23 7.97 2.11
N MET A 27 -9.01 7.94 1.03
CA MET A 27 -9.42 6.71 0.36
C MET A 27 -8.52 6.37 -0.82
N ASP A 28 -8.37 5.08 -1.11
CA ASP A 28 -7.62 4.56 -2.26
C ASP A 28 -6.19 5.12 -2.40
N ALA A 29 -5.20 4.43 -1.81
CA ALA A 29 -3.80 4.85 -1.88
C ALA A 29 -3.27 5.01 -3.32
N LEU A 30 -3.80 4.28 -4.32
CA LEU A 30 -3.27 4.32 -5.68
C LEU A 30 -3.66 5.62 -6.41
N ALA A 31 -4.74 6.28 -5.99
CA ALA A 31 -5.20 7.56 -6.54
C ALA A 31 -4.40 8.77 -6.01
N HIS A 32 -3.51 8.59 -5.03
CA HIS A 32 -2.78 9.66 -4.38
C HIS A 32 -1.27 9.63 -4.69
N SER A 33 -0.66 10.81 -4.66
CA SER A 33 0.79 10.91 -4.41
C SER A 33 1.06 10.58 -2.95
N TRP A 34 1.99 9.66 -2.70
CA TRP A 34 2.31 9.25 -1.34
C TRP A 34 3.21 10.28 -0.65
N LEU A 35 3.15 10.31 0.68
CA LEU A 35 3.98 11.20 1.48
C LEU A 35 5.46 10.86 1.31
N ARG A 36 6.24 11.83 0.83
CA ARG A 36 7.70 11.70 0.65
C ARG A 36 8.41 11.68 2.00
N GLY A 37 9.54 10.96 2.06
CA GLY A 37 10.37 10.87 3.27
C GLY A 37 9.82 9.98 4.39
N LEU A 38 8.68 9.31 4.18
CA LEU A 38 8.12 8.34 5.11
C LEU A 38 8.21 6.92 4.54
N HIS A 39 8.56 5.97 5.40
CA HIS A 39 8.59 4.54 5.03
C HIS A 39 7.17 3.98 4.94
N LYS A 40 6.86 3.32 3.83
CA LYS A 40 5.52 2.82 3.52
C LYS A 40 5.46 1.31 3.70
N TYR A 41 4.37 0.83 4.30
CA TYR A 41 4.01 -0.58 4.37
C TYR A 41 2.95 -0.86 3.31
N VAL A 42 3.15 -1.95 2.57
CA VAL A 42 2.35 -2.27 1.39
C VAL A 42 1.98 -3.74 1.44
N PHE A 43 0.72 -4.04 1.75
CA PHE A 43 0.13 -5.37 1.65
C PHE A 43 -1.13 -5.33 0.76
N PRO A 44 -0.97 -5.20 -0.56
CA PRO A 44 -2.08 -4.94 -1.46
C PRO A 44 -2.92 -6.21 -1.66
N PRO A 45 -4.22 -6.07 -1.93
CA PRO A 45 -5.00 -7.15 -2.53
C PRO A 45 -4.30 -7.69 -3.77
N VAL A 46 -4.36 -9.00 -3.98
CA VAL A 46 -3.72 -9.71 -5.08
C VAL A 46 -3.98 -9.06 -6.45
N SER A 47 -5.24 -8.70 -6.70
CA SER A 47 -5.68 -8.06 -7.94
C SER A 47 -5.02 -6.70 -8.20
N LEU A 48 -4.50 -6.04 -7.16
CA LEU A 48 -3.85 -4.73 -7.23
C LEU A 48 -2.33 -4.81 -7.15
N LEU A 49 -1.75 -5.99 -6.94
CA LEU A 49 -0.30 -6.14 -6.77
C LEU A 49 0.47 -5.60 -7.99
N ALA A 50 0.04 -5.93 -9.20
CA ALA A 50 0.69 -5.45 -10.43
C ALA A 50 0.64 -3.92 -10.57
N GLN A 51 -0.52 -3.31 -10.33
CA GLN A 51 -0.66 -1.84 -10.37
C GLN A 51 0.17 -1.16 -9.28
N THR A 52 0.21 -1.75 -8.08
CA THR A 52 1.02 -1.25 -6.96
C THR A 52 2.50 -1.27 -7.31
N LEU A 53 3.00 -2.36 -7.92
CA LEU A 53 4.39 -2.46 -8.38
C LEU A 53 4.72 -1.46 -9.50
N CYS A 54 3.80 -1.22 -10.44
CA CYS A 54 3.98 -0.19 -11.46
C CYS A 54 4.14 1.18 -10.83
N LYS A 55 3.24 1.55 -9.91
CA LYS A 55 3.30 2.85 -9.21
C LYS A 55 4.58 3.00 -8.39
N ILE A 56 4.99 1.97 -7.64
CA ILE A 56 6.26 1.98 -6.90
C ILE A 56 7.44 2.28 -7.83
N ARG A 57 7.47 1.64 -9.00
CA ARG A 57 8.53 1.83 -9.99
C ARG A 57 8.49 3.22 -10.62
N GLU A 58 7.31 3.68 -11.02
CA GLU A 58 7.12 4.96 -11.73
C GLU A 58 7.37 6.17 -10.82
N ASP A 59 6.95 6.08 -9.55
CA ASP A 59 7.14 7.14 -8.56
C ASP A 59 8.50 7.04 -7.84
N GLU A 60 9.33 6.05 -8.18
CA GLU A 60 10.64 5.77 -7.56
C GLU A 60 10.57 5.63 -6.03
N GLU A 61 9.55 4.91 -5.54
CA GLU A 61 9.26 4.79 -4.12
C GLU A 61 9.99 3.59 -3.48
N GLU A 62 10.47 3.77 -2.25
CA GLU A 62 11.00 2.67 -1.43
C GLU A 62 9.95 2.23 -0.40
N VAL A 63 9.60 0.94 -0.41
CA VAL A 63 8.50 0.41 0.39
C VAL A 63 8.86 -0.94 1.02
N LEU A 64 8.25 -1.24 2.17
CA LEU A 64 8.16 -2.59 2.71
C LEU A 64 6.93 -3.28 2.10
N LEU A 65 7.15 -4.08 1.05
CA LEU A 65 6.12 -4.84 0.36
C LEU A 65 5.97 -6.25 0.95
N VAL A 66 4.76 -6.62 1.34
CA VAL A 66 4.36 -7.99 1.66
C VAL A 66 3.53 -8.50 0.48
N ALA A 67 3.91 -9.64 -0.07
CA ALA A 67 3.18 -10.30 -1.14
C ALA A 67 3.07 -11.81 -0.87
N PRO A 68 1.98 -12.46 -1.30
CA PRO A 68 1.86 -13.90 -1.19
C PRO A 68 2.91 -14.62 -2.03
N TYR A 69 3.42 -15.74 -1.51
CA TYR A 69 4.34 -16.60 -2.23
C TYR A 69 3.57 -17.59 -3.12
N TRP A 70 3.64 -17.42 -4.44
CA TRP A 70 3.08 -18.36 -5.41
C TRP A 70 4.15 -18.94 -6.34
N PRO A 71 4.74 -20.09 -5.99
CA PRO A 71 5.74 -20.74 -6.83
C PRO A 71 5.16 -21.30 -8.15
N THR A 72 3.84 -21.46 -8.23
CA THR A 72 3.12 -21.90 -9.44
C THR A 72 1.88 -21.03 -9.63
N PRO A 73 1.76 -20.29 -10.74
CA PRO A 73 0.52 -19.63 -11.11
C PRO A 73 -0.51 -20.69 -11.53
N THR A 74 -1.65 -20.74 -10.85
CA THR A 74 -2.86 -21.48 -11.30
C THR A 74 -3.64 -20.66 -12.30
#